data_AF-A0A135TJY5-F1
#
_entry.id   AF-A0A135TJY5-F1
#
_cell.length_a   1.000
_cell.length_b   1.000
_cell.length_c   1.000
_cell.angle_alpha   90.00
_cell.angle_beta   90.00
_cell.angle_gamma   90.00
#
_symmetry.space_group_name_H-M   'P 1'
#
loop_
_entity.id
_entity.type
_entity.pdbx_description
1 polymer ?
#
loop_
_entity_poly.entity_id
_entity_poly.type
_entity_poly.pdbx_seq_one_letter_code
_entity_poly.pdbx_strand_id
1 'polypeptide(L)'
;MNRLFGAAPKGPKPTLNSAITNIDDRISSIDVKLSALTAELNTYQQKLSKMRDGPGKNAIKQKALKVLQRRKMYESQRDQLQSQVWNMEQAQTMQDNLKNTMATVDALKTTNKELKKQYGKVDIDKIERLQDEMADLMDIGNDIQESLARSYDVPEDVDEAELDAELEALGMEAELEPEMGAMPSFLQEELPEFVDEEPAKEGAKLKEAAG
;
A
#
# COMPACT_ATOMS: atom_id res chain seq x y z
N MET A 1 -1.67 -29.43 -37.59
CA MET A 1 -1.27 -28.06 -37.27
C MET A 1 -1.19 -27.92 -35.75
N ASN A 2 -0.14 -27.26 -35.28
CA ASN A 2 0.40 -27.33 -33.93
C ASN A 2 -0.47 -26.64 -32.87
N ARG A 3 -0.53 -27.30 -31.72
CA ARG A 3 -0.93 -26.76 -30.41
C ARG A 3 0.21 -25.84 -29.94
N LEU A 4 0.04 -24.52 -30.05
CA LEU A 4 1.12 -23.54 -29.78
C LEU A 4 0.71 -22.40 -28.84
N PHE A 5 -0.48 -22.45 -28.22
CA PHE A 5 -0.88 -21.48 -27.20
C PHE A 5 -1.61 -22.16 -26.05
N GLY A 6 -0.94 -22.20 -24.89
CA GLY A 6 -1.53 -22.22 -23.55
C GLY A 6 -2.41 -23.42 -23.19
N ALA A 7 -1.90 -24.29 -22.32
CA ALA A 7 -2.77 -25.15 -21.51
C ALA A 7 -3.82 -24.29 -20.79
N ALA A 8 -5.07 -24.76 -20.73
CA ALA A 8 -6.10 -24.13 -19.92
C ALA A 8 -5.58 -23.91 -18.49
N PRO A 9 -5.79 -22.73 -17.87
CA PRO A 9 -5.27 -22.45 -16.55
C PRO A 9 -5.76 -23.53 -15.57
N LYS A 10 -4.83 -24.34 -15.05
CA LYS A 10 -5.08 -25.37 -14.03
C LYS A 10 -5.25 -24.74 -12.64
N GLY A 11 -5.97 -23.62 -12.57
CA GLY A 11 -6.23 -22.89 -11.33
C GLY A 11 -7.72 -22.64 -11.18
N PRO A 12 -8.22 -22.47 -9.93
CA PRO A 12 -9.57 -21.98 -9.72
C PRO A 12 -9.77 -20.67 -10.49
N LYS A 13 -10.95 -20.48 -11.08
CA LYS A 13 -11.28 -19.22 -11.77
C LYS A 13 -11.07 -18.05 -10.80
N PRO A 14 -10.44 -16.94 -11.23
CA PRO A 14 -10.26 -15.78 -10.38
C PRO A 14 -11.62 -15.35 -9.79
N THR A 15 -11.67 -15.21 -8.47
CA THR A 15 -12.82 -14.66 -7.75
C THR A 15 -12.50 -13.23 -7.32
N LEU A 16 -13.52 -12.41 -7.05
CA LEU A 16 -13.34 -11.07 -6.48
C LEU A 16 -12.49 -11.13 -5.21
N ASN A 17 -12.78 -12.08 -4.31
CA ASN A 17 -11.96 -12.32 -3.11
C ASN A 17 -10.48 -12.57 -3.44
N SER A 18 -10.17 -13.45 -4.41
CA SER A 18 -8.77 -13.72 -4.77
C SER A 18 -8.09 -12.52 -5.43
N ALA A 19 -8.84 -11.69 -6.16
CA ALA A 19 -8.32 -10.46 -6.76
C ALA A 19 -8.02 -9.40 -5.69
N ILE A 20 -8.94 -9.22 -4.72
CA ILE A 20 -8.75 -8.35 -3.55
C ILE A 20 -7.48 -8.75 -2.79
N THR A 21 -7.34 -10.03 -2.40
CA THR A 21 -6.14 -10.52 -1.69
C THR A 21 -4.85 -10.25 -2.45
N ASN A 22 -4.82 -10.49 -3.77
CA ASN A 22 -3.64 -10.21 -4.58
C ASN A 22 -3.28 -8.71 -4.62
N ILE A 23 -4.27 -7.82 -4.59
CA ILE A 23 -4.01 -6.39 -4.52
C ILE A 23 -3.55 -5.99 -3.12
N ASP A 24 -4.12 -6.56 -2.06
CA ASP A 24 -3.68 -6.34 -0.68
C ASP A 24 -2.22 -6.74 -0.46
N ASP A 25 -1.78 -7.87 -1.04
CA ASP A 25 -0.38 -8.29 -1.00
C ASP A 25 0.55 -7.27 -1.71
N ARG A 26 0.07 -6.68 -2.81
CA ARG A 26 0.81 -5.62 -3.53
C ARG A 26 0.84 -4.33 -2.72
N ILE A 27 -0.26 -3.94 -2.09
CA ILE A 27 -0.32 -2.79 -1.17
C ILE A 27 0.67 -2.99 -0.03
N SER A 28 0.66 -4.15 0.62
CA SER A 28 1.59 -4.50 1.70
C SER A 28 3.05 -4.41 1.25
N SER A 29 3.35 -4.88 0.03
CA SER A 29 4.69 -4.78 -0.56
C SER A 29 5.11 -3.33 -0.83
N ILE A 30 4.17 -2.46 -1.21
CA ILE A 30 4.40 -1.02 -1.38
C ILE A 30 4.61 -0.36 -0.02
N ASP A 31 3.84 -0.72 1.00
CA ASP A 31 3.97 -0.16 2.35
C ASP A 31 5.36 -0.44 2.95
N VAL A 32 5.91 -1.64 2.72
CA VAL A 32 7.30 -1.95 3.11
C VAL A 32 8.30 -1.04 2.40
N LYS A 33 8.11 -0.78 1.10
CA LYS A 33 8.98 0.16 0.35
C LYS A 33 8.83 1.60 0.85
N LEU A 34 7.60 2.03 1.14
CA LEU A 34 7.33 3.35 1.69
C LEU A 34 8.02 3.54 3.03
N SER A 35 7.92 2.55 3.94
CA SER A 35 8.62 2.56 5.22
C SER A 35 10.14 2.70 5.05
N ALA A 36 10.74 1.94 4.13
CA ALA A 36 12.17 2.06 3.83
C ALA A 36 12.57 3.44 3.29
N LEU A 37 11.77 4.02 2.39
CA LEU A 37 12.01 5.36 1.84
C LEU A 37 11.83 6.45 2.90
N THR A 38 10.86 6.32 3.81
CA THR A 38 10.67 7.22 4.95
C THR A 38 11.85 7.16 5.90
N ALA A 39 12.34 5.95 6.22
CA ALA A 39 13.55 5.79 7.03
C ALA A 39 14.77 6.45 6.36
N GLU A 40 14.95 6.27 5.05
CA GLU A 40 16.03 6.91 4.29
C GLU A 40 15.92 8.44 4.35
N LEU A 41 14.72 9.00 4.15
CA LEU A 41 14.45 10.45 4.24
C LEU A 41 14.79 11.00 5.63
N ASN A 42 14.43 10.29 6.69
CA ASN A 42 14.79 10.68 8.06
C ASN A 42 16.31 10.75 8.24
N THR A 43 17.08 9.82 7.65
CA THR A 43 18.55 9.91 7.70
C THR A 43 19.10 11.12 6.95
N TYR A 44 18.49 11.51 5.81
CA TYR A 44 18.90 12.72 5.10
C TYR A 44 18.53 13.98 5.88
N GLN A 45 17.35 14.01 6.50
CA GLN A 45 16.88 15.12 7.32
C GLN A 45 17.82 15.36 8.51
N GLN A 46 18.20 14.31 9.25
CA GLN A 46 19.19 14.42 10.34
C GLN A 46 20.58 14.89 9.88
N LYS A 47 21.00 14.52 8.66
CA LYS A 47 22.26 15.01 8.09
C LYS A 47 22.14 16.48 7.71
N LEU A 48 21.05 16.87 7.05
CA LEU A 48 20.80 18.24 6.59
C LEU A 48 20.70 19.23 7.76
N SER A 49 20.08 18.84 8.88
CA SER A 49 19.95 19.70 10.06
C SER A 49 21.29 20.03 10.72
N LYS A 50 22.27 19.11 10.64
CA LYS A 50 23.63 19.29 11.18
C LYS A 50 24.59 20.01 10.22
N MET A 51 24.17 20.23 8.97
CA MET A 51 25.01 20.83 7.94
C MET A 51 24.78 22.33 7.83
N ARG A 52 25.87 23.09 7.74
CA ARG A 52 25.84 24.50 7.36
C ARG A 52 25.50 24.65 5.88
N ASP A 53 24.83 25.73 5.54
CA ASP A 53 24.48 26.03 4.15
C ASP A 53 25.72 26.11 3.26
N GLY A 54 25.60 25.49 2.09
CA GLY A 54 26.68 25.40 1.13
C GLY A 54 26.53 24.25 0.14
N PRO A 55 27.49 24.09 -0.79
CA PRO A 55 27.41 23.11 -1.87
C PRO A 55 27.22 21.66 -1.39
N GLY A 56 27.81 21.30 -0.24
CA GLY A 56 27.65 19.98 0.36
C GLY A 56 26.21 19.72 0.84
N LYS A 57 25.58 20.71 1.50
CA LYS A 57 24.19 20.61 1.96
C LYS A 57 23.22 20.53 0.77
N ASN A 58 23.45 21.34 -0.26
CA ASN A 58 22.66 21.29 -1.50
C ASN A 58 22.74 19.93 -2.20
N ALA A 59 23.92 19.30 -2.25
CA ALA A 59 24.08 17.98 -2.84
C ALA A 59 23.30 16.89 -2.08
N ILE A 60 23.23 16.97 -0.75
CA ILE A 60 22.42 16.05 0.06
C ILE A 60 20.93 16.34 -0.08
N LYS A 61 20.53 17.62 -0.13
CA LYS A 61 19.15 18.04 -0.35
C LYS A 61 18.60 17.48 -1.67
N GLN A 62 19.40 17.58 -2.74
CA GLN A 62 19.06 17.01 -4.05
C GLN A 62 18.92 15.48 -4.06
N LYS A 63 19.67 14.77 -3.20
CA LYS A 63 19.46 13.32 -3.01
C LYS A 63 18.16 13.04 -2.26
N ALA A 64 17.88 13.80 -1.20
CA ALA A 64 16.65 13.67 -0.42
C ALA A 64 15.41 13.92 -1.29
N LEU A 65 15.42 14.96 -2.14
CA LEU A 65 14.32 15.26 -3.07
C LEU A 65 14.01 14.09 -4.02
N LYS A 66 15.04 13.42 -4.56
CA LYS A 66 14.84 12.24 -5.42
C LYS A 66 14.21 11.06 -4.67
N VAL A 67 14.52 10.90 -3.39
CA VAL A 67 13.91 9.87 -2.54
C VAL A 67 12.47 10.25 -2.21
N LEU A 68 12.20 11.52 -1.90
CA LEU A 68 10.86 12.03 -1.66
C LEU A 68 9.95 11.87 -2.89
N GLN A 69 10.45 12.21 -4.08
CA GLN A 69 9.72 12.00 -5.33
C GLN A 69 9.37 10.52 -5.54
N ARG A 70 10.30 9.61 -5.23
CA ARG A 70 10.04 8.17 -5.30
C ARG A 70 9.01 7.73 -4.26
N ARG A 71 9.03 8.29 -3.05
CA ARG A 71 8.04 8.02 -2.01
C ARG A 71 6.65 8.44 -2.47
N LYS A 72 6.49 9.68 -2.95
CA LYS A 72 5.22 10.18 -3.51
C LYS A 72 4.67 9.30 -4.63
N MET A 73 5.55 8.85 -5.55
CA MET A 73 5.14 7.94 -6.62
C MET A 73 4.56 6.63 -6.06
N TYR A 74 5.17 6.05 -5.03
CA TYR A 74 4.66 4.83 -4.40
C TYR A 74 3.40 5.08 -3.56
N GLU A 75 3.27 6.24 -2.91
CA GLU A 75 2.04 6.65 -2.20
C GLU A 75 0.87 6.73 -3.18
N SER A 76 1.05 7.41 -4.32
CA SER A 76 0.06 7.48 -5.40
C SER A 76 -0.32 6.09 -5.93
N GLN A 77 0.66 5.21 -6.16
CA GLN A 77 0.39 3.82 -6.57
C GLN A 77 -0.40 3.05 -5.50
N ARG A 78 -0.10 3.24 -4.21
CA ARG A 78 -0.83 2.61 -3.10
C ARG A 78 -2.28 3.05 -3.08
N ASP A 79 -2.52 4.36 -3.18
CA ASP A 79 -3.86 4.95 -3.14
C ASP A 79 -4.72 4.50 -4.33
N GLN A 80 -4.12 4.39 -5.52
CA GLN A 80 -4.77 3.81 -6.70
C GLN A 80 -5.19 2.36 -6.47
N LEU A 81 -4.31 1.54 -5.87
CA LEU A 81 -4.64 0.14 -5.56
C LEU A 81 -5.71 0.03 -4.46
N GLN A 82 -5.67 0.89 -3.44
CA GLN A 82 -6.71 0.95 -2.40
C GLN A 82 -8.08 1.31 -2.99
N SER A 83 -8.13 2.24 -3.94
CA SER A 83 -9.35 2.55 -4.70
C SER A 83 -9.86 1.34 -5.49
N GLN A 84 -8.97 0.56 -6.10
CA GLN A 84 -9.33 -0.68 -6.79
C GLN A 84 -9.92 -1.73 -5.83
N VAL A 85 -9.32 -1.92 -4.65
CA VAL A 85 -9.84 -2.82 -3.61
C VAL A 85 -11.25 -2.39 -3.22
N TRP A 86 -11.44 -1.10 -2.91
CA TRP A 86 -12.73 -0.58 -2.51
C TRP A 86 -13.81 -0.81 -3.59
N ASN A 87 -13.51 -0.55 -4.86
CA ASN A 87 -14.44 -0.81 -5.96
C ASN A 87 -14.82 -2.30 -6.06
N MET A 88 -13.86 -3.21 -5.84
CA MET A 88 -14.13 -4.65 -5.83
C MET A 88 -14.95 -5.09 -4.61
N GLU A 89 -14.71 -4.51 -3.43
CA GLU A 89 -15.51 -4.76 -2.22
C GLU A 89 -16.96 -4.29 -2.40
N GLN A 90 -17.18 -3.16 -3.06
CA GLN A 90 -18.52 -2.69 -3.44
C GLN A 90 -19.19 -3.68 -4.40
N ALA A 91 -18.47 -4.14 -5.43
CA ALA A 91 -18.98 -5.14 -6.37
C ALA A 91 -19.34 -6.47 -5.67
N GLN A 92 -18.54 -6.88 -4.67
CA GLN A 92 -18.81 -8.05 -3.86
C GLN A 92 -20.07 -7.89 -3.01
N THR A 93 -20.25 -6.72 -2.39
CA THR A 93 -21.47 -6.39 -1.63
C THR A 93 -22.69 -6.42 -2.54
N MET A 94 -22.59 -5.86 -3.74
CA MET A 94 -23.65 -5.92 -4.75
C MET A 94 -23.96 -7.37 -5.15
N GLN A 95 -22.93 -8.19 -5.38
CA GLN A 95 -23.09 -9.60 -5.71
C GLN A 95 -23.85 -10.36 -4.61
N ASP A 96 -23.54 -10.10 -3.34
CA ASP A 96 -24.21 -10.76 -2.22
C ASP A 96 -25.66 -10.29 -2.06
N ASN A 97 -25.94 -9.01 -2.29
CA ASN A 97 -27.31 -8.51 -2.36
C ASN A 97 -28.12 -9.14 -3.50
N LEU A 98 -27.50 -9.34 -4.67
CA LEU A 98 -28.12 -10.03 -5.80
C LEU A 98 -28.41 -11.50 -5.48
N LYS A 99 -27.49 -12.21 -4.80
CA LYS A 99 -27.74 -13.59 -4.33
C LYS A 99 -28.92 -13.66 -3.38
N ASN A 100 -29.03 -12.74 -2.41
CA ASN A 100 -30.17 -12.69 -1.48
C ASN A 100 -31.48 -12.40 -2.21
N THR A 101 -31.45 -11.51 -3.20
CA THR A 101 -32.60 -11.20 -4.06
C THR A 101 -33.01 -12.43 -4.87
N MET A 102 -32.05 -13.14 -5.48
CA MET A 102 -32.32 -14.39 -6.20
C MET A 102 -32.92 -15.47 -5.29
N ALA A 103 -32.39 -15.65 -4.08
CA ALA A 103 -32.95 -16.59 -3.11
C ALA A 103 -34.40 -16.24 -2.74
N THR A 104 -34.71 -14.95 -2.60
CA THR A 104 -36.07 -14.46 -2.39
C THR A 104 -36.96 -14.74 -3.59
N VAL A 105 -36.47 -14.48 -4.81
CA VAL A 105 -37.18 -14.79 -6.06
C VAL A 105 -37.46 -16.28 -6.20
N ASP A 106 -36.50 -17.14 -5.87
CA ASP A 106 -36.65 -18.59 -5.93
C ASP A 106 -37.65 -19.10 -4.88
N ALA A 107 -37.65 -18.52 -3.68
CA ALA A 107 -38.67 -18.77 -2.67
C ALA A 107 -40.06 -18.37 -3.20
N LEU A 108 -40.19 -17.17 -3.77
CA LEU A 108 -41.44 -16.69 -4.36
C LEU A 108 -41.91 -17.55 -5.54
N LYS A 109 -41.00 -18.01 -6.41
CA LYS A 109 -41.32 -18.95 -7.51
C LYS A 109 -41.85 -20.27 -6.96
N THR A 110 -41.22 -20.80 -5.91
CA THR A 110 -41.64 -22.04 -5.25
C THR A 110 -43.01 -21.88 -4.61
N THR A 111 -43.22 -20.80 -3.85
CA THR A 111 -44.52 -20.45 -3.26
C THR A 111 -45.59 -20.26 -4.32
N ASN A 112 -45.28 -19.59 -5.43
CA ASN A 112 -46.23 -19.37 -6.53
C ASN A 112 -46.58 -20.68 -7.25
N LYS A 113 -45.62 -21.59 -7.44
CA LYS A 113 -45.88 -22.94 -7.99
C LYS A 113 -46.82 -23.74 -7.08
N GLU A 114 -46.63 -23.67 -5.77
CA GLU A 114 -47.51 -24.31 -4.80
C GLU A 114 -48.89 -23.64 -4.75
N LEU A 115 -48.96 -22.31 -4.80
CA LEU A 115 -50.22 -21.56 -4.91
C LEU A 115 -50.97 -21.89 -6.21
N LYS A 116 -50.28 -22.02 -7.35
CA LYS A 116 -50.88 -22.46 -8.62
C LYS A 116 -51.49 -23.86 -8.51
N LYS A 117 -50.82 -24.77 -7.80
CA LYS A 117 -51.30 -26.14 -7.54
C LYS A 117 -52.53 -26.14 -6.62
N GLN A 118 -52.58 -25.23 -5.65
CA GLN A 118 -53.68 -25.14 -4.67
C GLN A 118 -54.89 -24.32 -5.17
N TYR A 119 -54.67 -23.29 -5.97
CA TYR A 119 -55.69 -22.28 -6.29
C TYR A 119 -56.04 -22.13 -7.78
N GLY A 120 -55.42 -22.89 -8.70
CA GLY A 120 -55.82 -23.01 -10.11
C GLY A 120 -56.37 -21.73 -10.78
N LYS A 121 -55.49 -21.01 -11.50
CA LYS A 121 -55.67 -19.73 -12.24
C LYS A 121 -55.14 -18.47 -11.53
N VAL A 122 -53.83 -18.38 -11.31
CA VAL A 122 -53.16 -17.10 -11.00
C VAL A 122 -52.47 -16.58 -12.27
N ASP A 123 -52.74 -15.32 -12.63
CA ASP A 123 -52.31 -14.67 -13.89
C ASP A 123 -50.80 -14.71 -14.11
N ILE A 124 -50.40 -15.36 -15.20
CA ILE A 124 -49.00 -15.65 -15.58
C ILE A 124 -48.29 -14.41 -16.15
N ASP A 125 -49.02 -13.53 -16.84
CA ASP A 125 -48.49 -12.38 -17.58
C ASP A 125 -47.87 -11.28 -16.70
N LYS A 126 -48.11 -11.30 -15.39
CA LYS A 126 -47.46 -10.38 -14.44
C LYS A 126 -46.11 -10.90 -13.95
N ILE A 127 -45.87 -12.20 -14.06
CA ILE A 127 -44.64 -12.85 -13.59
C ILE A 127 -43.56 -12.80 -14.68
N GLU A 128 -43.94 -12.95 -15.95
CA GLU A 128 -43.02 -12.81 -17.09
C GLU A 128 -42.44 -11.40 -17.17
N ARG A 129 -43.27 -10.36 -17.00
CA ARG A 129 -42.79 -8.97 -16.95
C ARG A 129 -41.74 -8.71 -15.85
N LEU A 130 -41.87 -9.38 -14.72
CA LEU A 130 -40.93 -9.24 -13.60
C LEU A 130 -39.62 -10.01 -13.89
N GLN A 131 -39.68 -11.03 -14.74
CA GLN A 131 -38.51 -11.76 -15.22
C GLN A 131 -37.71 -10.94 -16.24
N ASP A 132 -38.40 -10.21 -17.12
CA ASP A 132 -37.78 -9.31 -18.09
C ASP A 132 -37.07 -8.13 -17.41
N GLU A 133 -37.70 -7.49 -16.42
CA GLU A 133 -37.07 -6.39 -15.65
C GLU A 133 -35.78 -6.82 -14.90
N MET A 134 -35.68 -8.09 -14.48
CA MET A 134 -34.46 -8.61 -13.86
C MET A 134 -33.32 -8.85 -14.87
N ALA A 135 -33.64 -9.17 -16.12
CA ALA A 135 -32.64 -9.31 -17.18
C ALA A 135 -32.02 -7.94 -17.50
N ASP A 136 -32.85 -6.90 -17.58
CA ASP A 136 -32.40 -5.53 -17.81
C ASP A 136 -31.48 -5.01 -16.69
N LEU A 137 -31.77 -5.36 -15.43
CA LEU A 137 -30.92 -5.00 -14.28
C LEU A 137 -29.54 -5.68 -14.31
N MET A 138 -29.42 -6.87 -14.92
CA MET A 138 -28.14 -7.54 -15.10
C MET A 138 -27.27 -6.85 -16.16
N ASP A 139 -27.89 -6.36 -17.23
CA ASP A 139 -27.17 -5.64 -18.30
C ASP A 139 -26.66 -4.27 -17.81
N ILE A 140 -27.43 -3.55 -16.98
CA ILE A 140 -26.97 -2.31 -16.33
C ILE A 140 -25.72 -2.55 -15.46
N GLY A 141 -25.63 -3.72 -14.82
CA GLY A 141 -24.44 -4.12 -14.04
C GLY A 141 -23.17 -4.25 -14.90
N ASN A 142 -23.30 -4.68 -16.15
CA ASN A 142 -22.18 -4.79 -17.09
C ASN A 142 -21.72 -3.41 -17.60
N ASP A 143 -22.65 -2.47 -17.81
CA ASP A 143 -22.34 -1.10 -18.24
C ASP A 143 -21.61 -0.29 -17.17
N ILE A 144 -21.95 -0.50 -15.89
CA ILE A 144 -21.21 0.10 -14.76
C ILE A 144 -19.76 -0.39 -14.75
N GLN A 145 -19.53 -1.66 -15.12
CA GLN A 145 -18.20 -2.27 -15.21
C GLN A 145 -17.33 -1.64 -16.32
N GLU A 146 -17.94 -1.24 -17.44
CA GLU A 146 -17.23 -0.54 -18.52
C GLU A 146 -16.95 0.94 -18.18
N SER A 147 -17.86 1.58 -17.45
CA SER A 147 -17.68 2.97 -16.99
C SER A 147 -16.52 3.12 -15.99
N LEU A 148 -16.30 2.14 -15.12
CA LEU A 148 -15.22 2.14 -14.13
C LEU A 148 -13.83 1.95 -14.77
N ALA A 149 -13.75 1.45 -16.00
CA ALA A 149 -12.49 1.19 -16.71
C ALA A 149 -11.90 2.44 -17.42
N ARG A 150 -12.63 3.57 -17.49
CA ARG A 150 -12.25 4.74 -18.31
C ARG A 150 -11.55 5.88 -17.59
N SER A 151 -11.25 5.73 -16.30
CA SER A 151 -10.45 6.68 -15.51
C SER A 151 -9.17 5.95 -15.10
N TYR A 152 -7.96 6.38 -15.42
CA TYR A 152 -7.38 7.68 -15.06
C TYR A 152 -6.17 7.99 -15.94
N ASP A 153 -6.13 9.22 -16.45
CA ASP A 153 -4.95 9.84 -17.02
C ASP A 153 -4.11 10.40 -15.85
N VAL A 154 -2.82 10.09 -15.81
CA VAL A 154 -1.88 10.53 -14.77
C VAL A 154 -1.36 11.91 -15.17
N PRO A 155 -1.55 12.96 -14.36
CA PRO A 155 -0.91 14.24 -14.64
C PRO A 155 0.61 14.13 -14.43
N GLU A 156 1.36 14.31 -15.52
CA GLU A 156 2.78 14.67 -15.50
C GLU A 156 2.88 16.14 -15.10
N ASP A 157 3.41 16.41 -13.91
CA ASP A 157 4.25 17.55 -13.52
C ASP A 157 4.19 17.72 -12.00
N VAL A 158 5.16 17.12 -11.29
CA VAL A 158 5.34 17.29 -9.85
C VAL A 158 6.21 18.54 -9.62
N ASP A 159 5.72 19.53 -8.88
CA ASP A 159 6.42 20.79 -8.62
C ASP A 159 7.55 20.60 -7.60
N GLU A 160 8.77 21.00 -7.96
CA GLU A 160 9.97 20.91 -7.12
C GLU A 160 9.88 21.82 -5.88
N ALA A 161 9.14 22.93 -5.96
CA ALA A 161 8.91 23.83 -4.81
C ALA A 161 7.99 23.20 -3.76
N GLU A 162 7.02 22.38 -4.18
CA GLU A 162 6.15 21.62 -3.29
C GLU A 162 6.94 20.53 -2.55
N LEU A 163 7.82 19.82 -3.27
CA LEU A 163 8.70 18.82 -2.67
C LEU A 163 9.66 19.42 -1.64
N ASP A 164 10.16 20.63 -1.90
CA ASP A 164 11.02 21.35 -0.96
C ASP A 164 10.28 21.69 0.35
N ALA A 165 9.05 22.20 0.25
CA ALA A 165 8.22 22.51 1.41
C ALA A 165 7.87 21.25 2.22
N GLU A 166 7.59 20.12 1.56
CA GLU A 166 7.33 18.86 2.23
C GLU A 166 8.56 18.27 2.93
N LEU A 167 9.74 18.37 2.29
CA LEU A 167 10.98 17.92 2.91
C LEU A 167 11.27 18.70 4.20
N GLU A 168 10.93 20.00 4.22
CA GLU A 168 11.06 20.85 5.40
C GLU A 168 9.99 20.53 6.47
N ALA A 169 8.73 20.32 6.08
CA ALA A 169 7.64 19.96 6.98
C ALA A 169 7.88 18.61 7.68
N LEU A 170 8.38 17.61 6.95
CA LEU A 170 8.78 16.32 7.52
C LEU A 170 9.93 16.48 8.53
N GLY A 171 10.75 17.52 8.35
CA GLY A 171 11.77 17.91 9.31
C GLY A 171 11.21 18.48 10.62
N MET A 172 10.10 19.22 10.57
CA MET A 172 9.43 19.76 11.75
C MET A 172 8.61 18.72 12.51
N GLU A 173 8.00 17.75 11.81
CA GLU A 173 7.23 16.66 12.43
C GLU A 173 8.14 15.74 13.28
N ALA A 174 9.35 15.42 12.82
CA ALA A 174 10.32 14.65 13.58
C ALA A 174 10.87 15.39 14.82
N GLU A 175 10.87 16.74 14.82
CA GLU A 175 11.25 17.55 15.99
C GLU A 175 10.14 17.62 17.05
N LEU A 176 8.90 17.28 16.69
CA LEU A 176 7.73 17.19 17.59
C LEU A 176 7.54 15.79 18.21
N GLU A 177 8.28 14.78 17.74
CA GLU A 177 8.25 13.40 18.25
C GLU A 177 9.45 12.98 19.16
N PRO A 178 10.10 13.84 19.97
CA PRO A 178 11.30 13.46 20.71
C PRO A 178 11.02 12.70 22.02
N GLU A 179 9.86 12.07 22.23
CA GLU A 179 9.53 11.46 23.53
C GLU A 179 9.15 9.96 23.53
N MET A 180 9.11 9.24 22.39
CA MET A 180 8.69 7.81 22.40
C MET A 180 9.60 6.83 21.62
N GLY A 181 10.76 7.27 21.15
CA GLY A 181 11.68 6.44 20.37
C GLY A 181 12.96 6.04 21.12
N ALA A 182 12.86 5.29 22.23
CA ALA A 182 14.03 4.67 22.84
C ALA A 182 14.68 3.70 21.83
N MET A 183 15.84 4.07 21.31
CA MET A 183 16.66 3.24 20.43
C MET A 183 16.89 1.86 21.06
N PRO A 184 16.67 0.75 20.33
CA PRO A 184 16.88 -0.57 20.89
C PRO A 184 18.37 -0.81 21.18
N SER A 185 18.63 -1.36 22.37
CA SER A 185 19.94 -1.50 23.03
C SER A 185 21.06 -2.17 22.21
N PHE A 186 20.77 -2.77 21.06
CA PHE A 186 21.77 -3.39 20.20
C PHE A 186 22.52 -2.40 19.28
N LEU A 187 22.07 -1.15 19.18
CA LEU A 187 22.78 -0.07 18.47
C LEU A 187 23.70 0.77 19.38
N GLN A 188 23.76 0.44 20.67
CA GLN A 188 24.74 0.97 21.63
C GLN A 188 25.95 0.03 21.70
N GLU A 189 26.65 -0.17 20.58
CA GLU A 189 28.00 -0.75 20.65
C GLU A 189 28.97 0.36 21.07
N GLU A 190 29.37 0.34 22.35
CA GLU A 190 30.56 1.05 22.82
C GLU A 190 31.77 0.52 22.04
N LEU A 191 32.39 1.39 21.23
CA LEU A 191 33.68 1.11 20.62
C LEU A 191 34.71 0.89 21.75
N PRO A 192 35.45 -0.23 21.77
CA PRO A 192 36.46 -0.46 22.78
C PRO A 192 37.57 0.60 22.65
N GLU A 193 37.88 1.27 23.76
CA GLU A 193 39.07 2.13 23.86
C GLU A 193 40.32 1.26 23.67
N PHE A 194 41.02 1.46 22.55
CA PHE A 194 42.37 0.95 22.36
C PHE A 194 43.28 1.63 23.40
N VAL A 195 43.80 0.83 24.33
CA VAL A 195 44.84 1.27 25.27
C VAL A 195 46.13 1.50 24.49
N ASP A 196 46.43 2.75 24.18
CA ASP A 196 47.75 3.20 23.72
C ASP A 196 48.68 3.30 24.95
N GLU A 197 49.24 2.17 25.38
CA GLU A 197 50.29 2.15 26.40
C GLU A 197 51.66 2.33 25.73
N GLU A 198 52.27 3.52 25.88
CA GLU A 198 53.63 3.79 25.43
C GLU A 198 54.63 2.83 26.14
N PRO A 199 55.65 2.30 25.43
CA PRO A 199 56.60 1.38 26.03
C PRO A 199 57.40 2.07 27.14
N ALA A 200 57.35 1.50 28.35
CA ALA A 200 58.07 1.97 29.52
C ALA A 200 59.58 2.07 29.23
N LYS A 201 60.11 3.31 29.29
CA LYS A 201 61.54 3.58 29.20
C LYS A 201 62.25 3.06 30.45
N GLU A 202 63.13 2.09 30.27
CA GLU A 202 64.21 1.77 31.21
C GLU A 202 65.00 3.06 31.51
N GLY A 203 65.04 3.44 32.79
CA GLY A 203 65.73 4.63 33.26
C GLY A 203 66.45 4.33 34.58
N ALA A 204 67.70 3.90 34.45
CA ALA A 204 68.66 3.70 35.52
C ALA A 204 68.71 4.89 36.51
N LYS A 205 68.65 4.59 37.81
CA LYS A 205 69.18 5.48 38.86
C LYS A 205 70.20 4.72 39.70
N LEU A 206 71.43 4.73 39.22
CA LEU A 206 72.62 4.64 40.06
C LEU A 206 72.81 5.99 40.78
N LYS A 207 72.86 5.96 42.11
CA LYS A 207 73.62 6.91 42.92
C LYS A 207 74.22 6.18 44.12
N GLU A 208 75.53 5.88 44.01
CA GLU A 208 76.52 5.97 45.10
C GLU A 208 76.40 7.30 45.88
N ALA A 209 76.90 7.53 47.09
CA ALA A 209 77.52 6.75 48.17
C ALA A 209 77.65 7.69 49.40
N ALA A 210 78.08 7.11 50.54
CA ALA A 210 78.79 7.72 51.69
C ALA A 210 78.03 7.83 53.03
N GLY A 211 78.57 7.13 54.03
CA GLY A 211 78.17 7.14 55.44
C GLY A 211 78.50 5.84 56.12
#